data_AF-A0A7S0LIN7-F1
#
_entry.id   AF-A0A7S0LIN7-F1
#
_cell.length_a   1.000
_cell.length_b   1.000
_cell.length_c   1.000
_cell.angle_alpha   90.00
_cell.angle_beta   90.00
_cell.angle_gamma   90.00
#
_symmetry.space_group_name_H-M   'P 1'
#
loop_
_entity.id
_entity.type
_entity.pdbx_description
1 polymer ?
#
loop_
_entity_poly.entity_id
_entity_poly.type
_entity_poly.pdbx_seq_one_letter_code
_entity_poly.pdbx_strand_id
1 'polypeptide(L)'
;MPVRVESFLAMTCSTSSRQDWDETAKEFRVISAEGLAELRDLHGESGDHQTIYWLMSTPFPLPSREYLIHRKLCKLPPLTSGAPRSYFKIDRALDPSAPEMQAAVARRAVRVSDYSQYSLIWEGVGGTTTVRTVYSE
;
A
#
# COMPACT_ATOMS: atom_id res chain seq x y z
N MET A 1 -7.09 -8.39 -13.76
CA MET A 1 -5.64 -8.47 -14.09
C MET A 1 -5.28 -9.93 -14.38
N PRO A 2 -4.58 -10.23 -15.49
CA PRO A 2 -4.21 -11.59 -15.87
C PRO A 2 -2.99 -12.12 -15.08
N VAL A 3 -3.11 -12.13 -13.76
CA VAL A 3 -2.07 -12.56 -12.81
C VAL A 3 -2.75 -13.22 -11.61
N ARG A 4 -2.09 -14.19 -10.99
CA ARG A 4 -2.58 -14.84 -9.76
C ARG A 4 -2.61 -13.85 -8.59
N VAL A 5 -3.57 -14.04 -7.69
CA VAL A 5 -3.82 -13.10 -6.58
C VAL A 5 -2.60 -12.92 -5.68
N GLU A 6 -1.83 -13.97 -5.46
CA GLU A 6 -0.62 -13.95 -4.64
C GLU A 6 0.47 -13.13 -5.30
N SER A 7 0.69 -13.31 -6.61
CA SER A 7 1.68 -12.53 -7.36
C SER A 7 1.28 -11.05 -7.45
N PHE A 8 -0.02 -10.77 -7.62
CA PHE A 8 -0.52 -9.40 -7.57
C PHE A 8 -0.30 -8.76 -6.19
N LEU A 9 -0.59 -9.47 -5.11
CA LEU A 9 -0.37 -8.97 -3.75
C LEU A 9 1.12 -8.78 -3.48
N ALA A 10 1.96 -9.74 -3.86
CA ALA A 10 3.42 -9.62 -3.70
C ALA A 10 3.94 -8.37 -4.40
N MET A 11 3.52 -8.10 -5.63
CA MET A 11 3.94 -6.91 -6.38
C MET A 11 3.40 -5.61 -5.77
N THR A 12 2.13 -5.57 -5.36
CA THR A 12 1.47 -4.33 -4.89
C THR A 12 1.76 -3.99 -3.43
N CYS A 13 2.12 -4.99 -2.62
CA CYS A 13 2.52 -4.82 -1.23
C CYS A 13 4.03 -4.77 -1.02
N SER A 14 4.84 -5.24 -1.98
CA SER A 14 6.30 -5.14 -1.88
C SER A 14 6.74 -3.70 -1.67
N THR A 15 7.49 -3.51 -0.59
CA THR A 15 8.12 -2.24 -0.22
C THR A 15 9.46 -2.09 -0.93
N SER A 16 10.19 -3.18 -1.12
CA SER A 16 11.52 -3.22 -1.73
C SER A 16 11.54 -2.99 -3.23
N SER A 17 10.57 -3.53 -3.96
CA SER A 17 10.58 -3.49 -5.45
C SER A 17 9.78 -2.34 -6.03
N ARG A 18 9.11 -1.51 -5.20
CA ARG A 18 8.17 -0.49 -5.68
C ARG A 18 8.84 0.49 -6.65
N GLN A 19 10.06 0.90 -6.34
CA GLN A 19 10.82 1.85 -7.17
C GLN A 19 11.34 1.23 -8.48
N ASP A 20 11.36 -0.10 -8.60
CA ASP A 20 11.83 -0.78 -9.80
C ASP A 20 10.80 -0.70 -10.94
N TRP A 21 9.51 -0.62 -10.62
CA TRP A 21 8.42 -0.65 -11.59
C TRP A 21 7.52 0.59 -11.60
N ASP A 22 7.51 1.40 -10.53
CA ASP A 22 6.75 2.65 -10.47
C ASP A 22 7.67 3.84 -10.75
N GLU A 23 7.67 4.30 -12.01
CA GLU A 23 8.49 5.44 -12.47
C GLU A 23 8.21 6.74 -11.70
N THR A 24 7.05 6.83 -11.03
CA THR A 24 6.69 8.02 -10.24
C THR A 24 7.18 7.95 -8.80
N ALA A 25 7.57 6.77 -8.30
CA ALA A 25 8.04 6.58 -6.93
C ALA A 25 9.52 6.97 -6.78
N LYS A 26 9.77 8.21 -6.33
CA LYS A 26 11.14 8.72 -6.06
C LYS A 26 11.79 8.05 -4.87
N GLU A 27 11.01 7.77 -3.84
CA GLU A 27 11.44 7.08 -2.62
C GLU A 27 10.26 6.30 -2.07
N PHE A 28 10.50 5.04 -1.67
CA PHE A 28 9.50 4.21 -1.02
C PHE A 28 10.19 3.34 0.03
N ARG A 29 9.86 3.53 1.30
CA ARG A 29 10.48 2.75 2.38
C ARG A 29 9.57 2.59 3.59
N VAL A 30 9.78 1.51 4.32
CA VAL A 30 9.12 1.27 5.60
C VAL A 30 9.83 2.06 6.69
N ILE A 31 9.07 2.82 7.47
CA ILE A 31 9.53 3.52 8.67
C ILE A 31 9.47 2.58 9.86
N SER A 32 8.33 1.90 10.03
CA SER A 32 8.11 0.92 11.08
C SER A 32 7.15 -0.17 10.61
N ALA A 33 7.28 -1.35 11.19
CA ALA A 33 6.38 -2.48 10.98
C ALA A 33 6.09 -3.15 12.32
N GLU A 34 4.81 -3.39 12.61
CA GLU A 34 4.34 -3.92 13.89
C GLU A 34 3.26 -5.00 13.69
N GLY A 35 3.01 -5.75 14.76
CA GLY A 35 1.97 -6.78 14.81
C GLY A 35 2.43 -8.16 14.32
N LEU A 36 1.46 -9.05 14.13
CA LEU A 36 1.69 -10.35 13.50
C LEU A 36 1.97 -10.14 12.01
N ALA A 37 2.78 -11.01 11.41
CA ALA A 37 3.15 -10.94 10.00
C ALA A 37 2.65 -12.18 9.27
N GLU A 38 1.34 -12.43 9.35
CA GLU A 38 0.73 -13.62 8.74
C GLU A 38 0.93 -13.63 7.21
N LEU A 39 1.08 -12.44 6.63
CA LEU A 39 1.24 -12.21 5.21
C LEU A 39 2.65 -11.73 4.84
N ARG A 40 3.64 -11.99 5.70
CA ARG A 40 5.05 -11.59 5.51
C ARG A 40 5.58 -11.91 4.12
N ASP A 41 5.30 -13.10 3.60
CA ASP A 41 5.82 -13.53 2.30
C ASP A 41 5.34 -12.64 1.13
N LEU A 42 4.29 -11.84 1.34
CA LEU A 42 3.77 -10.88 0.35
C LEU A 42 4.45 -9.50 0.43
N HIS A 43 4.94 -9.07 1.59
CA HIS A 43 5.46 -7.70 1.76
C HIS A 43 6.90 -7.64 2.29
N GLY A 44 7.46 -8.74 2.79
CA GLY A 44 8.86 -8.85 3.22
C GLY A 44 9.17 -8.28 4.60
N GLU A 45 8.18 -7.79 5.35
CA GLU A 45 8.38 -7.10 6.63
C GLU A 45 7.98 -7.93 7.85
N SER A 46 8.52 -7.58 9.02
CA SER A 46 8.28 -8.30 10.28
C SER A 46 6.88 -8.12 10.89
N GLY A 47 6.02 -7.26 10.33
CA GLY A 47 4.65 -7.01 10.81
C GLY A 47 3.69 -6.59 9.68
N ASP A 48 2.40 -6.95 9.81
CA ASP A 48 1.35 -6.65 8.82
C ASP A 48 0.86 -5.18 8.90
N HIS A 49 1.14 -4.47 9.99
CA HIS A 49 0.87 -3.03 10.13
C HIS A 49 2.15 -2.26 9.80
N GLN A 50 2.15 -1.53 8.70
CA GLN A 50 3.34 -0.85 8.18
C GLN A 50 3.12 0.65 8.15
N THR A 51 4.06 1.42 8.70
CA THR A 51 4.17 2.85 8.43
C THR A 51 5.15 3.05 7.28
N ILE A 52 4.70 3.67 6.21
CA ILE A 52 5.42 3.78 4.94
C ILE A 52 5.66 5.25 4.61
N TYR A 53 6.90 5.57 4.26
CA TYR A 53 7.26 6.81 3.57
C TYR A 53 7.15 6.59 2.05
N TRP A 54 6.41 7.45 1.36
CA TRP A 54 6.31 7.42 -0.10
C TRP A 54 6.42 8.83 -0.68
N LEU A 55 7.47 9.08 -1.45
CA LEU A 55 7.65 10.31 -2.20
C LEU A 55 7.36 10.08 -3.69
N MET A 56 6.38 10.79 -4.21
CA MET A 56 5.95 10.69 -5.61
C MET A 56 6.33 11.93 -6.42
N SER A 57 6.84 11.70 -7.63
CA SER A 57 6.97 12.74 -8.64
C SER A 57 5.61 13.13 -9.20
N THR A 58 5.44 14.42 -9.51
CA THR A 58 4.29 14.93 -10.25
C THR A 58 4.77 15.65 -11.51
N PRO A 59 3.92 15.80 -12.55
CA PRO A 59 4.27 16.57 -13.73
C PRO A 59 4.59 18.02 -13.39
N PHE A 60 5.66 18.57 -13.98
CA PHE A 60 5.98 19.98 -13.86
C PHE A 60 4.81 20.85 -14.35
N PRO A 61 4.43 21.95 -13.64
CA PRO A 61 5.13 22.61 -12.53
C PRO A 61 4.69 22.17 -11.12
N LEU A 62 3.92 21.09 -10.98
CA LEU A 62 3.41 20.68 -9.69
C LEU A 62 4.54 20.23 -8.74
N PRO A 63 4.43 20.51 -7.43
CA PRO A 63 5.36 19.97 -6.45
C PRO A 63 5.14 18.47 -6.29
N SER A 64 6.21 17.76 -5.91
CA SER A 64 6.11 16.32 -5.58
C SER A 64 5.16 16.09 -4.41
N ARG A 65 4.60 14.89 -4.29
CA ARG A 65 3.70 14.52 -3.18
C ARG A 65 4.44 13.63 -2.20
N GLU A 66 4.38 13.97 -0.92
CA GLU A 66 4.94 13.16 0.15
C GLU A 66 3.79 12.55 0.96
N TYR A 67 3.79 11.23 1.08
CA TYR A 67 2.82 10.48 1.85
C TYR A 67 3.51 9.78 3.01
N LEU A 68 2.89 9.86 4.19
CA LEU A 68 3.18 9.03 5.34
C LEU A 68 1.95 8.16 5.58
N ILE A 69 2.06 6.87 5.29
CA ILE A 69 0.91 5.98 5.16
C ILE A 69 0.98 4.89 6.21
N HIS A 70 -0.12 4.68 6.93
CA HIS A 70 -0.38 3.44 7.64
C HIS A 70 -1.05 2.44 6.69
N ARG A 71 -0.35 1.34 6.38
CA ARG A 71 -0.82 0.24 5.55
C ARG A 71 -1.17 -0.97 6.40
N LYS A 72 -2.30 -1.60 6.07
CA LYS A 72 -2.69 -2.90 6.59
C LYS A 72 -3.21 -3.78 5.46
N LEU A 73 -2.76 -5.03 5.43
CA LEU A 73 -3.30 -6.08 4.58
C LEU A 73 -3.92 -7.16 5.48
N CYS A 74 -5.12 -7.62 5.14
CA CYS A 74 -5.71 -8.77 5.80
C CYS A 74 -6.33 -9.74 4.80
N LYS A 75 -6.35 -11.01 5.18
CA LYS A 75 -7.11 -12.04 4.49
C LYS A 75 -8.54 -12.03 5.00
N LEU A 76 -9.52 -11.97 4.11
CA LEU A 76 -10.92 -12.04 4.48
C LEU A 76 -11.35 -13.50 4.67
N PRO A 77 -12.20 -13.79 5.67
CA PRO A 77 -12.77 -15.12 5.82
C PRO A 77 -13.65 -15.47 4.61
N PRO A 78 -13.68 -16.75 4.18
CA PRO A 78 -14.56 -17.17 3.10
C PRO A 78 -16.03 -17.02 3.54
N LEU A 79 -16.85 -16.38 2.70
CA LEU A 79 -18.28 -16.22 2.97
C LEU A 79 -19.05 -17.54 2.90
N THR A 80 -18.61 -18.45 2.03
CA THR A 80 -19.18 -19.79 1.82
C THR A 80 -18.07 -20.78 1.49
N SER A 81 -18.37 -22.08 1.59
CA SER A 81 -17.44 -23.12 1.12
C SER A 81 -17.17 -22.96 -0.38
N GLY A 82 -15.90 -22.89 -0.77
CA GLY A 82 -15.47 -22.65 -2.14
C GLY A 82 -15.47 -21.18 -2.59
N ALA A 83 -15.75 -20.23 -1.69
CA ALA A 83 -15.62 -18.82 -2.00
C ALA A 83 -14.16 -18.46 -2.41
N PRO A 84 -13.98 -17.55 -3.38
CA PRO A 84 -12.65 -17.16 -3.83
C PRO A 84 -11.86 -16.51 -2.70
N ARG A 85 -10.56 -16.75 -2.68
CA ARG A 85 -9.66 -16.12 -1.72
C ARG A 85 -9.70 -14.61 -1.93
N SER A 86 -9.95 -13.90 -0.84
CA SER A 86 -10.19 -12.46 -0.84
C SER A 86 -9.35 -11.79 0.22
N TYR A 87 -8.89 -10.58 -0.07
CA TYR A 87 -8.00 -9.79 0.75
C TYR A 87 -8.50 -8.34 0.78
N PHE A 88 -8.31 -7.69 1.92
CA PHE A 88 -8.58 -6.27 2.06
C PHE A 88 -7.29 -5.54 2.40
N LYS A 89 -6.96 -4.55 1.58
CA LYS A 89 -5.80 -3.68 1.75
C LYS A 89 -6.27 -2.27 2.03
N ILE A 90 -5.75 -1.69 3.10
CA ILE A 90 -6.01 -0.32 3.51
C ILE A 90 -4.68 0.42 3.48
N ASP A 91 -4.66 1.56 2.81
CA ASP A 91 -3.62 2.57 2.95
C ASP A 91 -4.30 3.85 3.42
N ARG A 92 -3.82 4.45 4.50
CA ARG A 92 -4.36 5.71 5.01
C ARG A 92 -3.24 6.64 5.42
N ALA A 93 -3.45 7.94 5.29
CA ALA A 93 -2.57 8.92 5.91
C ALA A 93 -2.40 8.61 7.41
N LEU A 94 -1.15 8.72 7.86
CA LEU A 94 -0.79 8.59 9.27
C LEU A 94 -1.49 9.67 10.09
N ASP A 95 -1.76 9.36 11.37
CA ASP A 95 -2.41 10.31 12.27
C ASP A 95 -1.62 11.65 12.30
N PRO A 96 -2.26 12.81 12.11
CA PRO A 96 -1.58 14.10 12.13
C PRO A 96 -0.78 14.38 13.42
N SER A 97 -1.14 13.74 14.53
CA SER A 97 -0.42 13.82 15.80
C SER A 97 0.84 12.95 15.87
N ALA A 98 1.06 12.05 14.92
CA ALA A 98 2.23 11.18 14.90
C ALA A 98 3.53 11.99 14.72
N PRO A 99 4.63 11.65 15.42
CA PRO A 99 5.90 12.38 15.30
C PRO A 99 6.43 12.49 13.86
N GLU A 100 6.22 11.45 13.05
CA GLU A 100 6.61 11.40 11.65
C GLU A 100 5.87 12.47 10.82
N MET A 101 4.60 12.73 11.14
CA MET A 101 3.79 13.77 10.50
C MET A 101 4.28 15.19 10.81
N GLN A 102 5.07 15.37 11.86
CA GLN A 102 5.69 16.64 12.26
C GLN A 102 7.10 16.84 11.67
N ALA A 103 7.69 15.78 11.08
CA ALA A 103 9.01 15.86 10.47
C ALA A 103 9.02 16.83 9.27
N ALA A 104 10.18 17.38 8.94
CA ALA A 104 10.32 18.27 7.78
C ALA A 104 9.89 17.56 6.48
N VAL A 105 9.11 18.24 5.65
CA VAL A 105 8.70 17.75 4.33
C VAL A 105 9.88 17.79 3.36
N ALA A 106 10.01 16.78 2.49
CA ALA A 106 11.02 16.79 1.44
C ALA A 106 11.00 18.08 0.59
N ARG A 107 12.18 18.53 0.18
CA ARG A 107 12.34 19.79 -0.58
C ARG A 107 11.50 19.76 -1.87
N ARG A 108 10.72 20.82 -2.11
CA ARG A 108 9.79 20.95 -3.27
C ARG A 108 8.71 19.87 -3.32
N ALA A 109 8.36 19.30 -2.17
CA ALA A 109 7.20 18.43 -2.01
C ALA A 109 6.12 19.07 -1.13
N VAL A 110 4.91 18.55 -1.24
CA VAL A 110 3.77 18.85 -0.37
C VAL A 110 3.34 17.55 0.29
N ARG A 111 3.21 17.58 1.62
CA ARG A 111 2.71 16.43 2.38
C ARG A 111 1.20 16.29 2.20
N VAL A 112 0.76 15.07 1.90
CA VAL A 112 -0.65 14.71 1.80
C VAL A 112 -1.10 14.10 3.13
N SER A 113 -2.12 14.68 3.75
CA SER A 113 -2.54 14.36 5.13
C SER A 113 -3.92 13.72 5.24
N ASP A 114 -4.68 13.67 4.15
CA ASP A 114 -6.07 13.20 4.05
C ASP A 114 -6.25 12.02 3.08
N TYR A 115 -5.13 11.45 2.63
CA TYR A 115 -5.11 10.30 1.75
C TYR A 115 -5.80 9.08 2.39
N SER A 116 -6.68 8.42 1.62
CA SER A 116 -7.17 7.10 1.96
C SER A 116 -7.39 6.26 0.71
N GLN A 117 -6.99 4.99 0.76
CA GLN A 117 -7.21 4.00 -0.28
C GLN A 117 -7.64 2.68 0.36
N TYR A 118 -8.76 2.15 -0.12
CA TYR A 118 -9.32 0.87 0.29
C TYR A 118 -9.41 -0.02 -0.94
N SER A 119 -8.80 -1.20 -0.87
CA SER A 119 -8.77 -2.14 -1.99
C SER A 119 -9.29 -3.51 -1.53
N LEU A 120 -10.34 -3.98 -2.18
CA LEU A 120 -10.77 -5.37 -2.13
C LEU A 120 -10.10 -6.11 -3.29
N ILE A 121 -9.38 -7.18 -2.99
CA ILE A 121 -8.58 -7.94 -3.95
C ILE A 121 -8.98 -9.42 -3.83
N TRP A 122 -9.38 -10.06 -4.92
CA TRP A 122 -9.82 -11.45 -4.87
C TRP A 122 -9.44 -12.24 -6.12
N GLU A 123 -9.40 -13.55 -5.93
CA GLU A 123 -9.17 -14.52 -6.99
C GLU A 123 -10.30 -14.49 -8.02
N GLY A 124 -9.93 -14.28 -9.28
CA GLY A 124 -10.82 -14.32 -10.44
C GLY A 124 -10.75 -15.66 -11.18
N VAL A 125 -11.54 -15.77 -12.25
CA VAL A 125 -11.59 -16.99 -13.09
C VAL A 125 -10.28 -17.15 -13.86
N GLY A 126 -9.80 -18.39 -14.04
CA GLY A 126 -8.65 -18.69 -14.90
C GLY A 126 -7.31 -18.17 -14.37
N GLY A 127 -7.14 -18.09 -13.05
CA GLY A 127 -5.90 -17.59 -12.44
C GLY A 127 -5.71 -16.08 -12.57
N THR A 128 -6.80 -15.34 -12.77
CA THR A 128 -6.81 -13.88 -12.80
C THR A 128 -7.00 -13.30 -11.40
N THR A 129 -6.74 -12.01 -11.25
CA THR A 129 -7.03 -11.23 -10.04
C THR A 129 -8.05 -10.16 -10.37
N THR A 130 -9.07 -10.04 -9.52
CA THR A 130 -9.99 -8.90 -9.55
C THR A 130 -9.65 -7.96 -8.41
N VAL A 131 -9.63 -6.67 -8.70
CA VAL A 131 -9.36 -5.63 -7.72
C VAL A 131 -10.43 -4.56 -7.85
N ARG A 132 -10.94 -4.12 -6.71
CA ARG A 132 -11.79 -2.94 -6.61
C ARG A 132 -11.18 -2.00 -5.60
N THR A 133 -10.84 -0.81 -6.07
CA THR A 133 -10.20 0.23 -5.25
C THR A 133 -11.10 1.46 -5.17
N VAL A 134 -11.23 2.00 -3.97
CA VAL A 134 -11.82 3.32 -3.71
C VAL A 134 -10.72 4.15 -3.06
N TYR A 135 -10.52 5.37 -3.55
CA TYR A 135 -9.53 6.29 -2.98
C TYR A 135 -10.09 7.70 -2.83
N SER A 136 -9.52 8.46 -1.90
CA SER A 136 -9.75 9.89 -1.69
C SER A 136 -8.42 10.58 -1.37
N GLU A 137 -8.23 11.75 -1.96
CA GLU A 137 -7.17 12.74 -1.68
C GLU A 137 -7.78 14.13 -1.89
#